data_AF-A0A345NJ99-F1
#
_entry.id   AF-A0A345NJ99-F1
#
_cell.length_a   1.000
_cell.length_b   1.000
_cell.length_c   1.000
_cell.angle_alpha   90.00
_cell.angle_beta   90.00
_cell.angle_gamma   90.00
#
_symmetry.space_group_name_H-M   'P 1'
#
loop_
_entity.id
_entity.type
_entity.pdbx_description
1 polymer ?
#
loop_
_entity_poly.entity_id
_entity_poly.type
_entity_poly.pdbx_seq_one_letter_code
_entity_poly.pdbx_strand_id
1 'polypeptide(L)' 'MHDDDDNHGQSPAAWVSVAVMVLAAAVACYAAVFGPTTMLWGGIVVFLAGGVMWYFLERFGLGAAGSGHER' A
#
# COMPACT_ATOMS: atom_id res chain seq x y z
N MET A 1 9.84 -11.10 27.63
CA MET A 1 10.43 -10.45 26.45
C MET A 1 9.80 -11.12 25.27
N HIS A 2 8.71 -10.53 24.78
CA HIS A 2 8.02 -10.93 23.56
C HIS A 2 8.17 -9.70 22.68
N ASP A 3 8.80 -9.87 21.52
CA ASP A 3 9.27 -8.76 20.70
C ASP A 3 8.07 -7.99 20.14
N ASP A 4 7.90 -6.74 20.59
CA ASP A 4 6.91 -5.76 20.09
C ASP A 4 7.42 -5.08 18.78
N ASP A 5 8.40 -5.66 18.10
CA ASP A 5 9.07 -5.06 16.93
C ASP A 5 8.35 -5.34 15.59
N ASP A 6 7.33 -6.20 15.56
CA ASP A 6 6.68 -6.70 14.33
C ASP A 6 5.33 -6.04 13.97
N ASN A 7 5.03 -4.83 14.48
CA ASN A 7 3.76 -4.15 14.15
C ASN A 7 3.72 -3.47 12.75
N HIS A 8 4.74 -3.66 11.91
CA HIS A 8 4.84 -3.02 10.59
C HIS A 8 3.69 -3.41 9.64
N GLY A 9 3.30 -4.69 9.64
CA GLY A 9 2.20 -5.22 8.82
C GLY A 9 0.79 -4.91 9.34
N GLN A 10 0.67 -4.32 10.53
CA GLN A 10 -0.61 -3.92 11.13
C GLN A 10 -0.83 -2.40 11.03
N SER A 11 0.16 -1.64 10.56
CA SER A 11 0.04 -0.19 10.46
C SER A 11 -1.02 0.25 9.43
N PRO A 12 -1.76 1.34 9.70
CA PRO A 12 -2.67 1.92 8.71
C PRO A 12 -1.98 2.28 7.40
N ALA A 13 -0.72 2.73 7.44
CA ALA A 13 0.07 3.02 6.25
C ALA A 13 0.30 1.78 5.36
N ALA A 14 0.59 0.62 5.96
CA ALA A 14 0.77 -0.63 5.23
C ALA A 14 -0.54 -1.09 4.58
N TRP A 15 -1.67 -1.01 5.28
CA TRP A 15 -2.96 -1.42 4.70
C TRP A 15 -3.43 -0.48 3.58
N VAL A 16 -3.16 0.82 3.69
CA VAL A 16 -3.50 1.79 2.62
C VAL A 16 -2.67 1.52 1.35
N SER A 17 -1.36 1.30 1.49
CA SER A 17 -0.51 1.00 0.33
C SER A 17 -0.94 -0.31 -0.35
N VAL A 18 -1.20 -1.36 0.44
CA VAL A 18 -1.68 -2.66 -0.05
C VAL A 18 -3.03 -2.52 -0.76
N ALA A 19 -3.99 -1.78 -0.18
CA ALA A 19 -5.31 -1.59 -0.81
C ALA A 19 -5.19 -0.91 -2.17
N VAL A 20 -4.35 0.13 -2.29
CA VAL A 20 -4.10 0.82 -3.57
C VAL A 20 -3.46 -0.12 -4.58
N MET A 21 -2.47 -0.90 -4.16
CA MET A 21 -1.80 -1.88 -5.02
C MET A 21 -2.77 -2.96 -5.51
N VAL A 22 -3.61 -3.51 -4.63
CA VAL A 22 -4.61 -4.53 -5.01
C VAL A 22 -5.62 -3.97 -6.03
N LEU A 23 -6.12 -2.75 -5.82
CA LEU A 23 -7.04 -2.10 -6.76
C LEU A 23 -6.37 -1.85 -8.11
N ALA A 24 -5.14 -1.35 -8.13
CA ALA A 24 -4.39 -1.12 -9.36
C ALA A 24 -4.10 -2.42 -10.11
N ALA A 25 -3.76 -3.49 -9.39
CA ALA A 25 -3.56 -4.82 -9.97
C ALA A 25 -4.86 -5.38 -10.57
N ALA A 26 -6.00 -5.21 -9.90
CA ALA A 26 -7.30 -5.61 -10.43
C ALA A 26 -7.64 -4.88 -11.73
N VAL A 27 -7.38 -3.56 -11.79
CA VAL A 27 -7.56 -2.76 -13.02
C VAL A 27 -6.62 -3.21 -14.13
N ALA A 28 -5.35 -3.50 -13.81
CA ALA A 28 -4.38 -3.99 -14.78
C ALA A 28 -4.77 -5.37 -15.34
N CYS A 29 -5.22 -6.31 -14.48
CA CYS A 29 -5.72 -7.61 -14.90
C CYS A 29 -6.96 -7.49 -15.78
N TYR A 30 -7.92 -6.63 -15.42
CA TYR A 30 -9.08 -6.36 -16.25
C TYR A 30 -8.67 -5.81 -17.62
N ALA A 31 -7.76 -4.84 -17.64
CA ALA A 31 -7.27 -4.24 -18.88
C ALA A 31 -6.50 -5.23 -19.75
N ALA A 32 -5.76 -6.17 -19.16
CA ALA A 32 -5.03 -7.21 -19.90
C ALA A 32 -5.95 -8.13 -20.71
N VAL A 33 -7.19 -8.34 -20.25
CA VAL A 33 -8.15 -9.25 -20.90
C VAL A 33 -9.14 -8.49 -21.79
N PHE A 34 -9.62 -7.33 -21.34
CA PHE A 34 -10.76 -6.63 -21.95
C PHE A 34 -10.47 -5.19 -22.37
N GLY A 35 -9.33 -4.63 -21.98
CA GLY A 35 -9.04 -3.20 -22.11
C GLY A 35 -7.97 -2.87 -23.15
N PRO A 36 -7.80 -1.57 -23.46
CA PRO A 36 -6.70 -1.11 -24.30
C PRO A 36 -5.37 -1.21 -23.54
N THR A 37 -4.28 -1.39 -24.28
CA THR A 37 -2.91 -1.47 -23.72
C THR A 37 -2.54 -0.25 -22.85
N THR A 38 -3.10 0.93 -23.14
CA THR A 38 -2.89 2.14 -22.33
C THR A 38 -3.44 2.01 -20.90
N MET A 39 -4.58 1.34 -20.73
CA MET A 39 -5.19 1.11 -19.42
C MET A 39 -4.39 0.10 -18.60
N LEU A 40 -3.80 -0.90 -19.25
CA LEU A 40 -2.86 -1.84 -18.62
C LEU A 40 -1.65 -1.10 -18.05
N TRP A 41 -0.99 -0.28 -18.86
CA TRP A 41 0.15 0.52 -18.41
C TRP A 41 -0.22 1.50 -17.31
N GLY A 42 -1.41 2.12 -17.39
CA GLY A 42 -1.95 2.96 -16.31
C GLY A 42 -2.05 2.20 -14.99
N GLY A 43 -2.64 1.00 -14.99
CA GLY A 43 -2.74 0.15 -13.80
C GLY A 43 -1.36 -0.23 -13.23
N ILE A 44 -0.40 -0.57 -14.09
CA ILE A 44 0.98 -0.88 -13.66
C ILE A 44 1.64 0.34 -12.98
N VAL A 45 1.49 1.53 -13.55
CA VAL A 45 2.06 2.76 -12.97
C VAL A 45 1.45 3.06 -11.60
N VAL A 46 0.13 2.93 -11.46
CA VAL A 46 -0.55 3.14 -10.17
C VAL A 46 -0.13 2.08 -9.14
N PHE A 47 0.05 0.82 -9.56
CA PHE A 47 0.53 -0.24 -8.67
C PHE A 47 1.92 0.10 -8.10
N LEU A 48 2.84 0.53 -8.95
CA LEU A 48 4.18 0.93 -8.53
C LEU A 48 4.12 2.16 -7.60
N ALA A 49 3.27 3.13 -7.91
CA ALA A 49 3.04 4.29 -7.05
C ALA A 49 2.50 3.87 -5.66
N GLY A 50 1.62 2.87 -5.60
CA GLY A 50 1.14 2.27 -4.35
C GLY A 50 2.27 1.68 -3.50
N GLY A 51 3.24 1.02 -4.12
CA GLY A 51 4.42 0.50 -3.42
C GLY A 51 5.28 1.59 -2.78
N VAL A 52 5.43 2.73 -3.46
CA VAL A 52 6.17 3.89 -2.92
C VAL A 52 5.33 4.70 -1.92
N MET A 53 4.00 4.59 -1.98
CA MET A 53 3.06 5.32 -1.10
C MET A 53 3.34 5.08 0.38
N TRP A 54 3.72 3.86 0.76
CA TRP A 54 4.00 3.50 2.16
C TRP A 54 5.06 4.41 2.77
N TYR A 55 6.17 4.66 2.06
CA TYR A 55 7.24 5.55 2.51
C TYR A 55 6.75 6.97 2.80
N PHE A 56 5.80 7.47 2.01
CA PHE A 56 5.21 8.79 2.24
C PHE A 56 4.24 8.78 3.42
N LEU A 57 3.40 7.74 3.53
CA LEU A 57 2.42 7.60 4.61
C LEU A 57 3.10 7.45 5.98
N GLU A 58 4.24 6.76 6.05
CA GLU A 58 5.07 6.72 7.26
C GLU A 58 5.53 8.12 7.68
N ARG A 59 5.96 8.93 6.71
CA ARG A 59 6.36 10.32 6.94
C ARG A 59 5.22 11.24 7.40
N PHE A 60 3.98 10.89 7.05
CA PHE A 60 2.78 11.59 7.54
C PHE A 60 2.29 11.08 8.91
N GLY A 61 3.05 10.19 9.58
CA GLY A 61 2.71 9.69 10.91
C GLY A 61 1.72 8.53 10.92
N LEU A 62 1.42 7.94 9.75
CA LEU A 62 0.55 6.75 9.64
C LEU A 62 1.33 5.43 9.80
N GLY A 63 2.66 5.51 9.96
CA GLY A 63 3.59 4.39 9.96
C GLY A 63 3.60 3.51 11.22
N ALA A 64 3.05 3.98 12.34
CA ALA A 64 2.97 3.19 13.56
C ALA A 64 1.83 3.70 14.46
N ALA A 65 0.65 3.10 14.33
CA ALA A 65 -0.32 3.18 15.41
C ALA A 65 0.11 2.14 16.45
N GLY A 66 0.95 2.51 17.43
CA GLY A 66 1.32 1.54 18.47
C GLY A 66 2.52 1.79 19.40
N SER A 67 3.11 2.98 19.55
CA SER A 67 3.91 3.27 20.76
C SER A 67 3.04 3.98 21.80
N GLY A 68 1.96 3.30 22.20
CA GLY A 68 1.15 3.68 23.35
C GLY A 68 1.83 3.25 24.66
N HIS A 69 2.98 3.84 24.98
CA HIS A 69 3.51 3.86 26.36
C HIS A 69 3.57 5.29 26.92
N GLU A 70 2.63 6.14 26.52
CA GLU A 70 2.56 7.52 27.02
C GLU A 70 1.12 7.85 27.42
N ARG A 71 0.58 7.13 28.43
CA ARG A 71 -0.06 7.60 29.68
C ARG A 71 -0.53 6.42 30.52
#